data_AF-A0A3E0G611-F1
#
_entry.id   AF-A0A3E0G611-F1
#
_cell.length_a   1.000
_cell.length_b   1.000
_cell.length_c   1.000
_cell.angle_alpha   90.00
_cell.angle_beta   90.00
_cell.angle_gamma   90.00
#
_symmetry.space_group_name_H-M   'P 1'
#
loop_
_entity.id
_entity.type
_entity.pdbx_description
1 polymer ?
#
loop_
_entity_poly.entity_id
_entity_poly.type
_entity_poly.pdbx_seq_one_letter_code
_entity_poly.pdbx_strand_id
1 'polypeptide(L)'
;MPITRIRRVSAAAMALAALLGSAAVFAAGTASATTAHSQTDCFPPASPGFAMPTITRSQVLARAASWLNQGIIYDQCGSHDGYRTDCSGYVSMAWGLGASPTTDTFGPYGVTVPVSEGDLQPGDALLNPAPLNDGHVVLFDHWDSADHSSYVGYELDGPGNVEHHSIPYPYFGGAGGYNPVRYVNIVDDSTAAPVDRPSAVVTDPITHLPDYFVLSNNGGIYQDEQTATGWTGFSPVPGGTGNTGFVSAPAAVAYNGVVEVFALSNNGSVYQNTRNGSAWTGWDRASLYIGTGNTGFLGTPAAVVDPATGRPILFVRSANSGVYEDALTPTGWSGFAAVAGGTGDNGFTFDPAAVAYGTQKVTVLAASKNGSVYQNTKTGSTWSGWDKASLYTGTGNSGFVGTPAAVVDPGSGLPIFFVRSGNNSLYQNSLTGTGWTGFAAVAGGTGNSGFTTDPGAVAYGNSVDVYAVSSNSSVYHNLKTGSSWSGWTKDSLGAGTGNGGFTGVPAAGVNAGLNLPELFALSTNGSVYVDQNNGAGWNGFGSNALGGGNTGFVAQ
;
A
#
# COMPACT_ATOMS: atom_id res chain seq x y z
N MET A 1 36.44 30.54 -47.28
CA MET A 1 37.60 30.16 -48.13
C MET A 1 38.81 29.93 -47.23
N PRO A 2 39.66 28.95 -47.54
CA PRO A 2 40.39 28.12 -46.59
C PRO A 2 41.87 28.53 -46.48
N ILE A 3 42.74 27.59 -46.00
CA ILE A 3 44.22 27.51 -46.15
C ILE A 3 44.94 27.90 -44.83
N THR A 4 45.81 27.11 -44.16
CA THR A 4 46.40 25.77 -44.38
C THR A 4 47.16 25.33 -43.10
N ARG A 5 47.29 24.01 -42.92
CA ARG A 5 48.30 23.33 -42.10
C ARG A 5 49.71 23.45 -42.69
N ILE A 6 50.76 23.54 -41.85
CA ILE A 6 52.11 22.95 -42.02
C ILE A 6 52.66 22.79 -40.57
N ARG A 7 52.94 21.64 -39.93
CA ARG A 7 53.68 20.37 -40.17
C ARG A 7 55.22 20.51 -40.11
N ARG A 8 55.80 19.76 -39.16
CA ARG A 8 57.15 19.11 -39.10
C ARG A 8 58.28 19.85 -38.35
N VAL A 9 59.29 19.24 -37.70
CA VAL A 9 59.70 17.86 -37.26
C VAL A 9 61.08 18.03 -36.55
N SER A 10 61.43 17.15 -35.59
CA SER A 10 62.80 16.76 -35.11
C SER A 10 63.67 17.77 -34.34
N ALA A 11 64.63 17.39 -33.49
CA ALA A 11 65.00 16.16 -32.76
C ALA A 11 66.20 16.51 -31.83
N ALA A 12 66.26 15.83 -30.68
CA ALA A 12 67.42 15.37 -29.90
C ALA A 12 68.72 16.22 -29.75
N ALA A 13 69.17 16.36 -28.48
CA ALA A 13 70.55 16.03 -28.07
C ALA A 13 70.70 15.92 -26.54
N MET A 14 71.24 14.78 -26.09
CA MET A 14 71.76 14.44 -24.76
C MET A 14 73.00 15.28 -24.36
N ALA A 15 73.17 15.53 -23.05
CA ALA A 15 74.46 15.42 -22.36
C ALA A 15 74.28 15.37 -20.83
N LEU A 16 75.24 14.75 -20.16
CA LEU A 16 75.14 13.91 -18.97
C LEU A 16 76.06 14.43 -17.83
N ALA A 17 75.64 14.17 -16.58
CA ALA A 17 76.42 13.95 -15.34
C ALA A 17 77.21 15.08 -14.66
N ALA A 18 76.97 15.25 -13.34
CA ALA A 18 77.89 14.74 -12.30
C ALA A 18 77.24 14.74 -10.90
N LEU A 19 77.35 13.60 -10.22
CA LEU A 19 77.00 13.33 -8.82
C LEU A 19 78.00 13.94 -7.83
N LEU A 20 77.57 14.05 -6.55
CA LEU A 20 78.25 13.69 -5.28
C LEU A 20 77.54 14.48 -4.15
N GLY A 21 77.07 13.96 -3.02
CA GLY A 21 77.11 12.63 -2.42
C GLY A 21 76.60 12.71 -0.96
N SER A 22 76.14 11.55 -0.45
CA SER A 22 76.25 11.07 0.94
C SER A 22 75.14 11.45 1.94
N ALA A 23 74.58 10.58 2.79
CA ALA A 23 74.68 9.14 3.00
C ALA A 23 73.54 8.73 3.99
N ALA A 24 72.99 7.52 3.88
CA ALA A 24 72.61 6.69 5.05
C ALA A 24 72.18 5.27 4.62
N VAL A 25 72.52 4.33 5.49
CA VAL A 25 72.64 2.86 5.34
C VAL A 25 71.30 2.11 5.22
N PHE A 26 71.35 0.98 4.51
CA PHE A 26 70.29 -0.01 4.25
C PHE A 26 69.87 -0.85 5.47
N ALA A 27 68.59 -1.22 5.54
CA ALA A 27 68.13 -2.52 6.06
C ALA A 27 66.88 -2.98 5.27
N ALA A 28 66.82 -4.28 4.98
CA ALA A 28 65.99 -4.91 3.96
C ALA A 28 64.47 -4.85 4.22
N GLY A 29 63.71 -4.54 3.17
CA GLY A 29 62.30 -4.85 3.03
C GLY A 29 62.08 -5.41 1.63
N THR A 30 61.67 -6.67 1.54
CA THR A 30 61.30 -7.37 0.30
C THR A 30 60.31 -6.53 -0.51
N ALA A 31 60.71 -6.09 -1.70
CA ALA A 31 59.76 -5.60 -2.69
C ALA A 31 58.87 -6.78 -3.10
N SER A 32 57.66 -6.85 -2.55
CA SER A 32 56.62 -7.70 -3.13
C SER A 32 56.27 -7.10 -4.47
N ALA A 33 56.53 -7.86 -5.54
CA ALA A 33 55.98 -7.57 -6.85
C ALA A 33 54.45 -7.48 -6.72
N THR A 34 53.87 -6.34 -7.04
CA THR A 34 52.43 -6.20 -7.23
C THR A 34 52.05 -7.02 -8.45
N THR A 35 51.56 -8.23 -8.23
CA THR A 35 50.90 -9.04 -9.24
C THR A 35 49.60 -8.35 -9.63
N ALA A 36 49.50 -7.93 -10.89
CA ALA A 36 48.21 -7.59 -11.49
C ALA A 36 47.30 -8.82 -11.36
N HIS A 37 46.20 -8.68 -10.61
CA HIS A 37 45.21 -9.75 -10.49
C HIS A 37 44.52 -9.92 -11.84
N SER A 38 44.39 -11.17 -12.27
CA SER A 38 43.54 -11.51 -13.40
C SER A 38 42.08 -11.38 -12.97
N GLN A 39 41.15 -10.98 -13.85
CA GLN A 39 39.74 -10.83 -13.46
C GLN A 39 39.09 -12.14 -12.97
N THR A 40 39.71 -13.30 -13.24
CA THR A 40 39.36 -14.59 -12.63
C THR A 40 39.58 -14.64 -11.11
N ASP A 41 40.34 -13.71 -10.53
CA ASP A 41 40.62 -13.63 -9.09
C ASP A 41 39.55 -12.84 -8.30
N CYS A 42 38.67 -12.09 -8.98
CA CYS A 42 37.59 -11.31 -8.35
C CYS A 42 36.27 -12.07 -8.19
N PHE A 43 36.18 -13.27 -8.75
CA PHE A 43 35.05 -14.18 -8.58
C PHE A 43 35.43 -15.31 -7.62
N PRO A 44 35.48 -15.11 -6.29
CA PRO A 44 35.36 -16.27 -5.43
C PRO A 44 33.96 -16.83 -5.69
N PRO A 45 33.81 -18.04 -6.27
CA PRO A 45 32.49 -18.60 -6.44
C PRO A 45 31.88 -18.71 -5.04
N ALA A 46 30.67 -18.16 -4.86
CA ALA A 46 29.88 -18.59 -3.72
C ALA A 46 29.80 -20.12 -3.81
N SER A 47 30.18 -20.82 -2.75
CA SER A 47 29.99 -22.27 -2.72
C SER A 47 28.50 -22.57 -2.58
N PRO A 48 27.98 -23.67 -3.15
CA PRO A 48 26.63 -24.14 -2.82
C PRO A 48 26.42 -24.23 -1.30
N GLY A 49 25.23 -23.87 -0.81
CA GLY A 49 24.87 -24.00 0.61
C GLY A 49 24.92 -22.73 1.44
N PHE A 50 24.80 -21.54 0.84
CA PHE A 50 24.56 -20.28 1.55
C PHE A 50 23.08 -20.14 1.98
N ALA A 51 22.81 -19.19 2.88
CA ALA A 51 21.45 -18.93 3.36
C ALA A 51 20.56 -18.44 2.21
N MET A 52 19.40 -19.07 2.04
CA MET A 52 18.36 -18.68 1.09
C MET A 52 17.07 -18.40 1.86
N PRO A 53 16.90 -17.21 2.45
CA PRO A 53 15.75 -16.92 3.29
C PRO A 53 14.45 -16.83 2.47
N THR A 54 13.34 -17.20 3.08
CA THR A 54 12.02 -16.86 2.54
C THR A 54 11.82 -15.35 2.57
N ILE A 55 11.40 -14.78 1.45
CA ILE A 55 11.24 -13.33 1.27
C ILE A 55 10.00 -13.04 0.43
N THR A 56 9.31 -11.94 0.71
CA THR A 56 8.13 -11.52 -0.06
C THR A 56 8.52 -10.69 -1.29
N ARG A 57 7.64 -10.62 -2.29
CA ARG A 57 7.85 -9.78 -3.49
C ARG A 57 8.09 -8.32 -3.16
N SER A 58 7.27 -7.72 -2.29
CA SER A 58 7.48 -6.33 -1.87
C SER A 58 8.82 -6.11 -1.17
N GLN A 59 9.28 -7.07 -0.35
CA GLN A 59 10.59 -6.99 0.29
C GLN A 59 11.72 -7.06 -0.75
N VAL A 60 11.59 -7.88 -1.78
CA VAL A 60 12.57 -7.94 -2.88
C VAL A 60 12.68 -6.60 -3.61
N LEU A 61 11.54 -6.00 -3.98
CA LEU A 61 11.53 -4.69 -4.63
C LEU A 61 12.04 -3.57 -3.72
N ALA A 62 11.70 -3.60 -2.43
CA ALA A 62 12.18 -2.63 -1.45
C ALA A 62 13.71 -2.69 -1.30
N ARG A 63 14.27 -3.90 -1.30
CA ARG A 63 15.71 -4.12 -1.27
C ARG A 63 16.37 -3.63 -2.55
N ALA A 64 15.82 -3.95 -3.73
CA ALA A 64 16.30 -3.41 -5.00
C ALA A 64 16.33 -1.88 -5.00
N ALA A 65 15.20 -1.25 -4.69
CA ALA A 65 15.06 0.20 -4.61
C ALA A 65 16.02 0.86 -3.60
N SER A 66 16.46 0.14 -2.56
CA SER A 66 17.35 0.69 -1.53
C SER A 66 18.69 1.15 -2.08
N TRP A 67 19.18 0.56 -3.18
CA TRP A 67 20.45 0.94 -3.81
C TRP A 67 20.30 2.02 -4.89
N LEU A 68 19.06 2.41 -5.25
CA LEU A 68 18.83 3.51 -6.17
C LEU A 68 19.38 4.82 -5.60
N ASN A 69 19.98 5.63 -6.46
CA ASN A 69 20.52 6.96 -6.13
C ASN A 69 21.62 6.98 -5.05
N GLN A 70 22.19 5.82 -4.67
CA GLN A 70 23.29 5.74 -3.71
C GLN A 70 24.67 5.99 -4.33
N GLY A 71 24.78 6.12 -5.66
CA GLY A 71 26.06 6.27 -6.35
C GLY A 71 26.92 5.00 -6.32
N ILE A 72 26.27 3.82 -6.26
CA ILE A 72 26.93 2.52 -6.32
C ILE A 72 27.37 2.26 -7.75
N ILE A 73 28.69 2.21 -7.95
CA ILE A 73 29.32 2.00 -9.26
C ILE A 73 29.50 0.50 -9.48
N TYR A 74 29.27 0.04 -10.71
CA TYR A 74 29.54 -1.34 -11.09
C TYR A 74 31.03 -1.71 -10.91
N ASP A 75 31.27 -2.69 -10.05
CA ASP A 75 32.58 -3.27 -9.77
C ASP A 75 32.39 -4.73 -9.32
N GLN A 76 32.89 -5.66 -10.14
CA GLN A 76 32.83 -7.11 -9.85
C GLN A 76 33.71 -7.52 -8.66
N CYS A 77 34.70 -6.71 -8.29
CA CYS A 77 35.52 -6.91 -7.09
C CYS A 77 34.99 -6.08 -5.90
N GLY A 78 34.05 -5.16 -6.14
CA GLY A 78 33.50 -4.26 -5.16
C GLY A 78 32.43 -4.92 -4.30
N SER A 79 32.17 -4.32 -3.14
CA SER A 79 31.09 -4.76 -2.26
C SER A 79 30.38 -3.60 -1.59
N HIS A 80 29.08 -3.76 -1.40
CA HIS A 80 28.20 -2.85 -0.68
C HIS A 80 27.21 -3.71 0.13
N ASP A 81 27.01 -3.39 1.41
CA ASP A 81 26.16 -4.14 2.34
C ASP A 81 26.41 -5.66 2.38
N GLY A 82 27.65 -6.10 2.12
CA GLY A 82 28.03 -7.52 2.09
C GLY A 82 27.69 -8.25 0.78
N TYR A 83 27.20 -7.55 -0.23
CA TYR A 83 26.93 -8.07 -1.58
C TYR A 83 27.93 -7.51 -2.58
N ARG A 84 28.17 -8.21 -3.70
CA ARG A 84 29.00 -7.65 -4.79
C ARG A 84 28.26 -6.51 -5.48
N THR A 85 29.00 -5.52 -5.97
CA THR A 85 28.48 -4.38 -6.73
C THR A 85 28.48 -4.66 -8.23
N ASP A 86 27.94 -5.80 -8.65
CA ASP A 86 27.73 -6.17 -10.06
C ASP A 86 26.28 -6.65 -10.28
N CYS A 87 25.93 -7.04 -11.52
CA CYS A 87 24.56 -7.38 -11.87
C CYS A 87 23.97 -8.52 -10.99
N SER A 88 24.72 -9.60 -10.79
CA SER A 88 24.25 -10.75 -10.00
C SER A 88 24.38 -10.53 -8.49
N GLY A 89 25.35 -9.73 -8.03
CA GLY A 89 25.46 -9.28 -6.65
C GLY A 89 24.29 -8.39 -6.25
N TYR A 90 23.86 -7.49 -7.14
CA TYR A 90 22.69 -6.64 -6.94
C TYR A 90 21.40 -7.45 -6.85
N VAL A 91 21.16 -8.41 -7.73
CA VAL A 91 19.98 -9.29 -7.64
C VAL A 91 20.06 -10.21 -6.41
N SER A 92 21.25 -10.67 -6.03
CA SER A 92 21.47 -11.40 -4.77
C SER A 92 21.12 -10.55 -3.55
N MET A 93 21.46 -9.26 -3.59
CA MET A 93 21.06 -8.29 -2.58
C MET A 93 19.54 -8.16 -2.55
N ALA A 94 18.88 -7.95 -3.70
CA ALA A 94 17.42 -7.83 -3.77
C ALA A 94 16.71 -9.08 -3.18
N TRP A 95 17.17 -10.29 -3.51
CA TRP A 95 16.63 -11.54 -2.95
C TRP A 95 17.08 -11.85 -1.51
N GLY A 96 18.02 -11.08 -0.95
CA GLY A 96 18.48 -11.27 0.43
C GLY A 96 19.29 -12.54 0.63
N LEU A 97 20.01 -12.99 -0.40
CA LEU A 97 20.83 -14.21 -0.31
C LEU A 97 21.95 -14.04 0.71
N GLY A 98 22.40 -15.12 1.33
CA GLY A 98 23.54 -15.13 2.25
C GLY A 98 24.90 -15.05 1.56
N ALA A 99 24.92 -15.00 0.23
CA ALA A 99 26.12 -14.85 -0.59
C ALA A 99 25.75 -14.18 -1.93
N SER A 100 26.75 -13.70 -2.66
CA SER A 100 26.60 -13.28 -4.06
C SER A 100 27.15 -14.41 -4.95
N PRO A 101 26.33 -15.33 -5.48
CA PRO A 101 26.73 -16.19 -6.59
C PRO A 101 26.97 -15.38 -7.88
N THR A 102 27.61 -15.99 -8.87
CA THR A 102 27.74 -15.42 -10.21
C THR A 102 26.50 -15.71 -11.04
N THR A 103 26.26 -14.92 -12.08
CA THR A 103 25.07 -15.01 -12.94
C THR A 103 24.80 -16.43 -13.45
N ASP A 104 25.84 -17.13 -13.89
CA ASP A 104 25.79 -18.50 -14.42
C ASP A 104 25.51 -19.58 -13.37
N THR A 105 25.67 -19.26 -12.07
CA THR A 105 25.52 -20.22 -10.97
C THR A 105 24.16 -20.18 -10.27
N PHE A 106 23.29 -19.20 -10.56
CA PHE A 106 21.94 -19.12 -9.96
C PHE A 106 21.11 -20.39 -10.19
N GLY A 107 21.11 -20.94 -11.41
CA GLY A 107 20.43 -22.20 -11.73
C GLY A 107 21.10 -23.40 -11.05
N PRO A 108 22.40 -23.66 -11.30
CA PRO A 108 23.14 -24.76 -10.68
C PRO A 108 23.10 -24.83 -9.15
N TYR A 109 22.98 -23.69 -8.46
CA TYR A 109 22.90 -23.63 -7.00
C TYR A 109 21.47 -23.73 -6.47
N GLY A 110 20.48 -23.90 -7.34
CA GLY A 110 19.08 -24.01 -6.96
C GLY A 110 18.52 -22.70 -6.39
N VAL A 111 19.09 -21.55 -6.76
CA VAL A 111 18.56 -20.23 -6.37
C VAL A 111 17.28 -19.94 -7.13
N THR A 112 17.18 -20.41 -8.38
CA THR A 112 16.07 -20.05 -9.27
C THR A 112 15.34 -21.25 -9.85
N VAL A 113 14.07 -21.04 -10.19
CA VAL A 113 13.24 -21.92 -11.02
C VAL A 113 12.80 -21.17 -12.28
N PRO A 114 12.63 -21.85 -13.44
CA PRO A 114 12.15 -21.21 -14.65
C PRO A 114 10.70 -20.76 -14.50
N VAL A 115 10.34 -19.66 -15.16
CA VAL A 115 8.98 -19.10 -15.19
C VAL A 115 8.58 -18.81 -16.64
N SER A 116 7.29 -18.86 -16.95
CA SER A 116 6.81 -18.46 -18.27
C SER A 116 6.69 -16.94 -18.37
N GLU A 117 6.76 -16.37 -19.57
CA GLU A 117 6.58 -14.92 -19.79
C GLU A 117 5.29 -14.39 -19.14
N GLY A 118 4.17 -15.08 -19.36
CA GLY A 118 2.87 -14.68 -18.79
C GLY A 118 2.78 -14.82 -17.27
N ASP A 119 3.70 -15.57 -16.67
CA ASP A 119 3.74 -15.79 -15.22
C ASP A 119 4.78 -14.91 -14.52
N LEU A 120 5.50 -14.03 -15.24
CA LEU A 120 6.43 -13.08 -14.64
C LEU A 120 5.69 -12.18 -13.64
N GLN A 121 6.24 -12.12 -12.43
CA GLN A 121 5.71 -11.35 -11.32
C GLN A 121 6.81 -10.48 -10.68
N PRO A 122 6.45 -9.37 -10.01
CA PRO A 122 7.45 -8.48 -9.41
C PRO A 122 8.41 -9.22 -8.48
N GLY A 123 9.71 -8.97 -8.62
CA GLY A 123 10.78 -9.67 -7.89
C GLY A 123 11.28 -10.96 -8.56
N ASP A 124 10.69 -11.38 -9.68
CA ASP A 124 11.29 -12.35 -10.60
C ASP A 124 12.45 -11.68 -11.38
N ALA A 125 13.16 -12.41 -12.25
CA ALA A 125 14.27 -11.86 -13.01
C ALA A 125 14.34 -12.39 -14.45
N LEU A 126 14.97 -11.60 -15.33
CA LEU A 126 15.39 -12.03 -16.66
C LEU A 126 16.88 -12.37 -16.57
N LEU A 127 17.19 -13.66 -16.74
CA LEU A 127 18.52 -14.21 -16.52
C LEU A 127 19.17 -14.68 -17.83
N ASN A 128 20.30 -14.08 -18.18
CA ASN A 128 21.23 -14.61 -19.17
C ASN A 128 22.42 -15.28 -18.47
N PRO A 129 22.45 -16.62 -18.37
CA PRO A 129 23.45 -17.37 -17.61
C PRO A 129 24.76 -17.59 -18.37
N ALA A 130 25.05 -16.78 -19.41
CA ALA A 130 26.34 -16.85 -20.08
C ALA A 130 27.49 -16.59 -19.08
N PRO A 131 28.63 -17.27 -19.22
CA PRO A 131 29.68 -17.23 -18.22
C PRO A 131 30.41 -15.88 -18.22
N LEU A 132 31.04 -15.57 -17.08
CA LEU A 132 31.91 -14.40 -16.91
C LEU A 132 31.18 -13.09 -17.28
N ASN A 133 31.76 -12.30 -18.18
CA ASN A 133 31.28 -10.98 -18.57
C ASN A 133 30.20 -11.02 -19.66
N ASP A 134 29.85 -12.20 -20.15
CA ASP A 134 28.84 -12.37 -21.21
C ASP A 134 27.42 -12.54 -20.64
N GLY A 135 27.31 -12.83 -19.34
CA GLY A 135 26.04 -12.99 -18.63
C GLY A 135 25.53 -11.69 -18.02
N HIS A 136 24.22 -11.61 -17.85
CA HIS A 136 23.56 -10.48 -17.18
C HIS A 136 22.28 -10.95 -16.49
N VAL A 137 21.82 -10.17 -15.52
CA VAL A 137 20.54 -10.40 -14.86
C VAL A 137 19.85 -9.09 -14.54
N VAL A 138 18.55 -9.04 -14.79
CA VAL A 138 17.69 -7.89 -14.53
C VAL A 138 16.56 -8.32 -13.62
N LEU A 139 16.29 -7.55 -12.57
CA LEU A 139 15.14 -7.81 -11.69
C LEU A 139 13.88 -7.23 -12.33
N PHE A 140 12.86 -8.05 -12.49
CA PHE A 140 11.56 -7.65 -13.04
C PHE A 140 10.70 -6.93 -11.99
N ASP A 141 10.15 -5.77 -12.33
CA ASP A 141 9.17 -5.03 -11.53
C ASP A 141 7.76 -5.29 -12.08
N HIS A 142 7.44 -4.75 -13.26
CA HIS A 142 6.13 -4.94 -13.89
C HIS A 142 6.18 -4.75 -15.40
N TRP A 143 5.18 -5.28 -16.10
CA TRP A 143 4.91 -4.97 -17.50
C TRP A 143 4.42 -3.52 -17.64
N ASP A 144 5.03 -2.74 -18.52
CA ASP A 144 4.58 -1.37 -18.85
C ASP A 144 3.88 -1.30 -20.22
N SER A 145 3.70 -2.46 -20.85
CA SER A 145 3.03 -2.65 -22.14
C SER A 145 2.03 -3.81 -22.05
N ALA A 146 0.82 -3.62 -22.58
CA ALA A 146 -0.24 -4.63 -22.52
C ALA A 146 0.03 -5.86 -23.40
N ASP A 147 0.93 -5.74 -24.38
CA ASP A 147 1.37 -6.80 -25.27
C ASP A 147 2.69 -7.45 -24.82
N HIS A 148 3.18 -7.13 -23.61
CA HIS A 148 4.43 -7.63 -23.04
C HIS A 148 5.67 -7.35 -23.92
N SER A 149 5.65 -6.28 -24.71
CA SER A 149 6.78 -5.86 -25.55
C SER A 149 7.90 -5.14 -24.77
N SER A 150 7.60 -4.63 -23.58
CA SER A 150 8.52 -3.98 -22.64
C SER A 150 8.06 -4.13 -21.19
N TYR A 151 9.02 -4.04 -20.26
CA TYR A 151 8.79 -4.08 -18.82
C TYR A 151 9.66 -3.06 -18.09
N VAL A 152 9.24 -2.62 -16.91
CA VAL A 152 10.09 -1.87 -15.99
C VAL A 152 10.90 -2.85 -15.15
N GLY A 153 12.20 -2.63 -15.05
CA GLY A 153 13.12 -3.47 -14.28
C GLY A 153 14.19 -2.69 -13.54
N TYR A 154 14.81 -3.34 -12.55
CA TYR A 154 15.99 -2.83 -11.87
C TYR A 154 17.24 -3.55 -12.36
N GLU A 155 18.30 -2.81 -12.63
CA GLU A 155 19.59 -3.40 -12.99
C GLU A 155 20.78 -2.56 -12.52
N LEU A 156 21.92 -3.23 -12.39
CA LEU A 156 23.22 -2.62 -12.23
C LEU A 156 24.06 -3.10 -13.42
N ASP A 157 24.13 -2.27 -14.46
CA ASP A 157 24.82 -2.56 -15.73
C ASP A 157 25.87 -1.48 -16.06
N GLY A 158 27.00 -1.92 -16.61
CA GLY A 158 28.06 -1.07 -17.16
C GLY A 158 28.63 -0.04 -16.18
N PRO A 159 29.38 0.99 -16.62
CA PRO A 159 29.98 2.01 -15.74
C PRO A 159 28.94 2.94 -15.05
N GLY A 160 27.67 2.57 -15.05
CA GLY A 160 26.54 3.30 -14.48
C GLY A 160 26.30 3.01 -13.00
N ASN A 161 25.20 3.58 -12.50
CA ASN A 161 24.65 3.30 -11.19
C ASN A 161 23.51 2.28 -11.32
N VAL A 162 22.89 1.90 -10.18
CA VAL A 162 21.62 1.17 -10.22
C VAL A 162 20.56 1.99 -10.97
N GLU A 163 19.92 1.38 -11.94
CA GLU A 163 18.87 1.95 -12.77
C GLU A 163 17.51 1.29 -12.49
N HIS A 164 16.43 2.06 -12.66
CA HIS A 164 15.04 1.59 -12.64
C HIS A 164 14.31 2.23 -13.81
N HIS A 165 14.10 1.47 -14.87
CA HIS A 165 13.66 2.01 -16.15
C HIS A 165 12.97 0.95 -17.03
N SER A 166 12.40 1.43 -18.14
CA SER A 166 11.73 0.60 -19.14
C SER A 166 12.76 -0.11 -20.03
N ILE A 167 12.59 -1.43 -20.17
CA ILE A 167 13.50 -2.35 -20.87
C ILE A 167 12.68 -3.14 -21.90
N PRO A 168 13.11 -3.19 -23.18
CA PRO A 168 12.48 -4.04 -24.20
C PRO A 168 12.56 -5.51 -23.80
N TYR A 169 11.45 -6.26 -23.94
CA TYR A 169 11.46 -7.67 -23.59
C TYR A 169 12.14 -8.52 -24.67
N PRO A 170 12.99 -9.51 -24.30
CA PRO A 170 13.42 -9.83 -22.93
C PRO A 170 14.63 -9.03 -22.44
N TYR A 171 15.39 -8.40 -23.35
CA TYR A 171 16.39 -7.37 -23.06
C TYR A 171 16.75 -6.64 -24.38
N PHE A 172 17.51 -5.54 -24.29
CA PHE A 172 18.03 -4.83 -25.47
C PHE A 172 18.78 -5.79 -26.41
N GLY A 173 18.38 -5.84 -27.68
CA GLY A 173 18.95 -6.76 -28.68
C GLY A 173 18.11 -8.01 -29.00
N GLY A 174 16.97 -8.22 -28.33
CA GLY A 174 16.00 -9.30 -28.62
C GLY A 174 16.21 -10.59 -27.82
N ALA A 175 15.49 -11.66 -28.18
CA ALA A 175 15.32 -12.89 -27.38
C ALA A 175 16.56 -13.79 -27.16
N GLY A 176 17.76 -13.31 -27.45
CA GLY A 176 18.98 -14.10 -27.30
C GLY A 176 19.41 -14.23 -25.84
N GLY A 177 19.16 -15.38 -25.21
CA GLY A 177 19.84 -15.82 -24.00
C GLY A 177 19.21 -15.46 -22.65
N TYR A 178 18.29 -14.48 -22.59
CA TYR A 178 17.58 -14.13 -21.36
C TYR A 178 16.36 -15.02 -21.14
N ASN A 179 16.30 -15.66 -19.97
CA ASN A 179 15.22 -16.55 -19.58
C ASN A 179 14.52 -16.00 -18.33
N PRO A 180 13.18 -15.96 -18.30
CA PRO A 180 12.46 -15.63 -17.08
C PRO A 180 12.70 -16.66 -15.99
N VAL A 181 13.08 -16.19 -14.81
CA VAL A 181 13.37 -17.03 -13.64
C VAL A 181 12.79 -16.42 -12.37
N ARG A 182 12.50 -17.26 -11.39
CA ARG A 182 11.98 -16.87 -10.09
C ARG A 182 12.85 -17.44 -8.98
N TYR A 183 13.10 -16.62 -7.96
CA TYR A 183 13.80 -17.06 -6.76
C TYR A 183 13.00 -18.14 -6.01
N VAL A 184 13.62 -19.26 -5.66
CA VAL A 184 12.93 -20.46 -5.14
C VAL A 184 12.17 -20.23 -3.83
N ASN A 185 12.63 -19.29 -3.01
CA ASN A 185 12.02 -18.99 -1.71
C ASN A 185 11.31 -17.63 -1.71
N ILE A 186 11.04 -17.05 -2.88
CA ILE A 186 10.14 -15.91 -2.98
C ILE A 186 8.71 -16.40 -2.71
N VAL A 187 8.01 -15.69 -1.85
CA VAL A 187 6.58 -15.87 -1.65
C VAL A 187 5.87 -14.61 -2.10
N ASP A 188 4.64 -14.75 -2.56
CA ASP A 188 3.80 -13.58 -2.73
C ASP A 188 3.70 -12.85 -1.39
N ASP A 189 3.60 -11.53 -1.46
CA ASP A 189 3.17 -10.76 -0.29
C ASP A 189 1.93 -11.44 0.26
N SER A 190 1.93 -11.74 1.56
CA SER A 190 0.76 -12.34 2.17
C SER A 190 -0.42 -11.43 1.84
N THR A 191 -1.33 -11.91 1.00
CA THR A 191 -2.61 -11.26 0.74
C THR A 191 -3.53 -11.40 1.96
N ALA A 192 -2.99 -11.34 3.16
CA ALA A 192 -3.64 -10.56 4.18
C ALA A 192 -3.54 -9.08 3.72
N ALA A 193 -4.29 -8.75 2.66
CA ALA A 193 -5.02 -7.51 2.70
C ALA A 193 -5.73 -7.49 4.07
N PRO A 194 -5.96 -6.34 4.71
CA PRO A 194 -7.10 -6.20 5.59
C PRO A 194 -8.31 -6.58 4.75
N VAL A 195 -8.59 -7.88 4.80
CA VAL A 195 -9.68 -8.52 4.10
C VAL A 195 -10.85 -8.10 4.95
N ASP A 196 -11.64 -7.12 4.54
CA ASP A 196 -13.02 -6.96 5.00
C ASP A 196 -13.73 -5.75 4.39
N ARG A 197 -13.09 -4.71 3.82
CA ARG A 197 -13.86 -3.51 3.40
C ARG A 197 -14.30 -3.65 1.94
N PRO A 198 -15.60 -3.83 1.60
CA PRO A 198 -16.04 -3.86 0.20
C PRO A 198 -16.42 -2.48 -0.34
N SER A 199 -16.69 -1.51 0.53
CA SER A 199 -17.49 -0.34 0.16
C SER A 199 -17.21 0.95 0.94
N ALA A 200 -17.63 2.06 0.35
CA ALA A 200 -17.73 3.38 0.96
C ALA A 200 -19.14 3.95 0.81
N VAL A 201 -19.53 4.81 1.74
CA VAL A 201 -20.76 5.60 1.66
C VAL A 201 -20.39 7.06 1.88
N VAL A 202 -20.98 7.95 1.10
CA VAL A 202 -20.84 9.40 1.28
C VAL A 202 -22.19 10.07 1.14
N THR A 203 -22.46 11.11 1.90
CA THR A 203 -23.65 11.93 1.68
C THR A 203 -23.36 12.92 0.55
N ASP A 204 -24.13 12.84 -0.54
CA ASP A 204 -23.98 13.76 -1.67
C ASP A 204 -24.25 15.20 -1.19
N PRO A 205 -23.35 16.15 -1.50
CA PRO A 205 -23.42 17.51 -0.96
C PRO A 205 -24.52 18.36 -1.61
N ILE A 206 -25.12 17.91 -2.72
CA ILE A 206 -26.19 18.57 -3.46
C ILE A 206 -27.55 17.98 -3.09
N THR A 207 -27.68 16.65 -3.13
CA THR A 207 -28.97 15.97 -2.86
C THR A 207 -29.20 15.73 -1.37
N HIS A 208 -28.14 15.73 -0.56
CA HIS A 208 -28.16 15.39 0.87
C HIS A 208 -28.57 13.93 1.15
N LEU A 209 -28.51 13.08 0.13
CA LEU A 209 -28.80 11.65 0.20
C LEU A 209 -27.51 10.83 0.08
N PRO A 210 -27.46 9.60 0.60
CA PRO A 210 -26.27 8.75 0.50
C PRO A 210 -26.03 8.22 -0.91
N ASP A 211 -24.78 8.27 -1.34
CA ASP A 211 -24.23 7.52 -2.47
C ASP A 211 -23.42 6.34 -1.91
N TYR A 212 -23.66 5.14 -2.43
CA TYR A 212 -22.97 3.91 -2.04
C TYR A 212 -22.03 3.44 -3.15
N PHE A 213 -20.78 3.15 -2.80
CA PHE A 213 -19.75 2.67 -3.72
C PHE A 213 -19.23 1.31 -3.28
N VAL A 214 -19.04 0.38 -4.22
CA VAL A 214 -18.62 -0.99 -3.93
C VAL A 214 -17.71 -1.57 -5.01
N LEU A 215 -16.76 -2.41 -4.61
CA LEU A 215 -15.89 -3.15 -5.51
C LEU A 215 -16.58 -4.39 -6.11
N SER A 216 -16.46 -4.56 -7.42
CA SER A 216 -16.91 -5.75 -8.16
C SER A 216 -15.78 -6.73 -8.46
N ASN A 217 -16.13 -8.01 -8.61
CA ASN A 217 -15.26 -9.11 -8.99
C ASN A 217 -14.58 -8.91 -10.36
N ASN A 218 -15.12 -8.02 -11.20
CA ASN A 218 -14.51 -7.60 -12.46
C ASN A 218 -13.43 -6.51 -12.28
N GLY A 219 -13.14 -6.13 -11.03
CA GLY A 219 -12.16 -5.10 -10.69
C GLY A 219 -12.64 -3.66 -11.00
N GLY A 220 -13.95 -3.44 -11.12
CA GLY A 220 -14.56 -2.13 -11.28
C GLY A 220 -15.24 -1.63 -10.00
N ILE A 221 -15.33 -0.30 -9.84
CA ILE A 221 -16.12 0.33 -8.78
C ILE A 221 -17.51 0.65 -9.31
N TYR A 222 -18.53 0.21 -8.58
CA TYR A 222 -19.93 0.45 -8.88
C TYR A 222 -20.53 1.41 -7.86
N GLN A 223 -21.52 2.17 -8.30
CA GLN A 223 -22.28 3.10 -7.49
C GLN A 223 -23.77 2.75 -7.50
N ASP A 224 -24.46 3.03 -6.41
CA ASP A 224 -25.91 3.19 -6.36
C ASP A 224 -26.21 4.47 -5.56
N GLU A 225 -27.08 5.32 -6.08
CA GLU A 225 -27.41 6.63 -5.52
C GLU A 225 -28.80 6.59 -4.90
N GLN A 226 -28.94 7.13 -3.69
CA GLN A 226 -30.24 7.28 -3.08
C GLN A 226 -31.01 8.44 -3.72
N THR A 227 -32.29 8.19 -3.98
CA THR A 227 -33.27 9.15 -4.48
C THR A 227 -34.42 9.28 -3.47
N ALA A 228 -35.28 10.28 -3.67
CA ALA A 228 -36.45 10.49 -2.81
C ALA A 228 -37.43 9.28 -2.77
N THR A 229 -37.37 8.38 -3.77
CA THR A 229 -38.32 7.25 -3.90
C THR A 229 -37.65 5.88 -3.81
N GLY A 230 -36.35 5.80 -3.55
CA GLY A 230 -35.60 4.55 -3.55
C GLY A 230 -34.18 4.73 -4.07
N TRP A 231 -33.65 3.74 -4.77
CA TRP A 231 -32.28 3.71 -5.26
C TRP A 231 -32.24 3.64 -6.78
N THR A 232 -31.19 4.21 -7.39
CA THR A 232 -31.02 4.22 -8.84
C THR A 232 -30.78 2.84 -9.46
N GLY A 233 -30.28 1.90 -8.66
CA GLY A 233 -29.72 0.64 -9.11
C GLY A 233 -28.22 0.75 -9.43
N PHE A 234 -27.49 -0.33 -9.19
CA PHE A 234 -26.05 -0.35 -9.39
C PHE A 234 -25.64 -0.09 -10.84
N SER A 235 -24.72 0.85 -11.00
CA SER A 235 -24.09 1.18 -12.28
C SER A 235 -22.58 1.39 -12.07
N PRO A 236 -21.73 1.07 -13.05
CA PRO A 236 -20.29 1.33 -12.93
C PRO A 236 -20.05 2.84 -12.83
N VAL A 237 -19.13 3.26 -11.95
CA VAL A 237 -18.71 4.67 -11.87
C VAL A 237 -18.13 5.10 -13.23
N PRO A 238 -18.74 6.08 -13.95
CA PRO A 238 -18.41 6.41 -15.33
C PRO A 238 -16.99 6.94 -15.57
N GLY A 239 -16.53 6.78 -16.82
CA GLY A 239 -15.32 7.44 -17.35
C GLY A 239 -14.09 6.54 -17.52
N GLY A 240 -14.30 5.35 -18.11
CA GLY A 240 -13.23 4.59 -18.77
C GLY A 240 -13.56 3.12 -18.97
N THR A 241 -13.92 2.72 -20.19
CA THR A 241 -13.87 1.32 -20.65
C THR A 241 -12.40 0.93 -20.82
N GLY A 242 -11.72 0.52 -19.74
CA GLY A 242 -10.32 0.10 -19.84
C GLY A 242 -9.54 -0.15 -18.56
N ASN A 243 -10.00 0.30 -17.39
CA ASN A 243 -9.38 -0.08 -16.11
C ASN A 243 -10.31 -1.00 -15.30
N THR A 244 -10.36 -2.25 -15.75
CA THR A 244 -10.66 -3.40 -14.89
C THR A 244 -9.38 -3.75 -14.17
N GLY A 245 -9.35 -3.68 -12.84
CA GLY A 245 -8.12 -3.96 -12.09
C GLY A 245 -8.00 -3.26 -10.75
N PHE A 246 -9.04 -2.56 -10.29
CA PHE A 246 -9.12 -2.16 -8.89
C PHE A 246 -9.10 -3.39 -8.02
N VAL A 247 -8.22 -3.36 -7.04
CA VAL A 247 -8.04 -4.44 -6.09
C VAL A 247 -8.52 -4.06 -4.70
N SER A 248 -8.74 -2.76 -4.42
CA SER A 248 -9.24 -2.31 -3.12
C SER A 248 -10.70 -1.90 -3.11
N ALA A 249 -11.29 -1.88 -1.91
CA ALA A 249 -12.47 -1.08 -1.67
C ALA A 249 -12.26 0.38 -2.10
N PRO A 250 -13.34 1.07 -2.50
CA PRO A 250 -13.29 2.49 -2.70
C PRO A 250 -13.24 3.24 -1.35
N ALA A 251 -12.66 4.43 -1.37
CA ALA A 251 -12.88 5.47 -0.38
C ALA A 251 -13.64 6.63 -1.04
N ALA A 252 -14.49 7.34 -0.30
CA ALA A 252 -15.26 8.46 -0.86
C ALA A 252 -15.36 9.63 0.13
N VAL A 253 -15.34 10.85 -0.39
CA VAL A 253 -15.55 12.10 0.36
C VAL A 253 -16.40 13.07 -0.42
N ALA A 254 -17.12 13.93 0.30
CA ALA A 254 -17.88 15.02 -0.29
C ALA A 254 -17.36 16.37 0.23
N TYR A 255 -17.14 17.32 -0.68
CA TYR A 255 -16.66 18.66 -0.36
C TYR A 255 -17.04 19.63 -1.47
N ASN A 256 -17.33 20.89 -1.15
CA ASN A 256 -17.56 21.95 -2.14
C ASN A 256 -18.50 21.58 -3.32
N GLY A 257 -19.57 20.82 -3.05
CA GLY A 257 -20.53 20.40 -4.08
C GLY A 257 -20.07 19.22 -4.95
N VAL A 258 -18.98 18.55 -4.57
CA VAL A 258 -18.35 17.46 -5.30
C VAL A 258 -18.36 16.19 -4.46
N VAL A 259 -18.60 15.06 -5.10
CA VAL A 259 -18.26 13.72 -4.58
C VAL A 259 -16.96 13.26 -5.24
N GLU A 260 -16.01 12.79 -4.47
CA GLU A 260 -14.74 12.29 -4.97
C GLU A 260 -14.49 10.87 -4.44
N VAL A 261 -14.16 9.96 -5.35
CA VAL A 261 -13.99 8.53 -5.08
C VAL A 261 -12.57 8.12 -5.43
N PHE A 262 -11.95 7.33 -4.55
CA PHE A 262 -10.60 6.82 -4.70
C PHE A 262 -10.59 5.30 -4.67
N ALA A 263 -9.76 4.67 -5.50
CA ALA A 263 -9.56 3.23 -5.47
C ALA A 263 -8.13 2.87 -5.89
N LEU A 264 -7.61 1.78 -5.32
CA LEU A 264 -6.29 1.25 -5.64
C LEU A 264 -6.37 0.21 -6.75
N SER A 265 -5.51 0.33 -7.76
CA SER A 265 -5.34 -0.69 -8.81
C SER A 265 -4.28 -1.72 -8.44
N ASN A 266 -4.32 -2.89 -9.09
CA ASN A 266 -3.34 -3.98 -8.97
C ASN A 266 -1.87 -3.56 -9.16
N ASN A 267 -1.60 -2.44 -9.82
CA ASN A 267 -0.27 -1.86 -10.01
C ASN A 267 0.20 -0.97 -8.84
N GLY A 268 -0.51 -1.00 -7.71
CA GLY A 268 -0.19 -0.22 -6.51
C GLY A 268 -0.42 1.29 -6.64
N SER A 269 -1.13 1.75 -7.67
CA SER A 269 -1.46 3.17 -7.86
C SER A 269 -2.88 3.49 -7.40
N VAL A 270 -3.04 4.66 -6.79
CA VAL A 270 -4.36 5.20 -6.45
C VAL A 270 -4.90 5.97 -7.65
N TYR A 271 -6.17 5.74 -7.95
CA TYR A 271 -6.93 6.51 -8.92
C TYR A 271 -8.00 7.30 -8.19
N GLN A 272 -8.34 8.46 -8.74
CA GLN A 272 -9.48 9.25 -8.31
C GLN A 272 -10.49 9.41 -9.43
N ASN A 273 -11.74 9.62 -9.08
CA ASN A 273 -12.78 10.09 -9.99
C ASN A 273 -13.67 11.08 -9.25
N THR A 274 -13.98 12.18 -9.92
CA THR A 274 -14.66 13.31 -9.30
C THR A 274 -16.01 13.52 -9.99
N ARG A 275 -17.05 13.70 -9.20
CA ARG A 275 -18.41 13.99 -9.65
C ARG A 275 -18.82 15.38 -9.23
N ASN A 276 -19.21 16.21 -10.20
CA ASN A 276 -19.82 17.52 -9.95
C ASN A 276 -21.22 17.55 -10.58
N GLY A 277 -22.26 17.65 -9.75
CA GLY A 277 -23.63 17.44 -10.20
C GLY A 277 -23.82 16.00 -10.68
N SER A 278 -24.19 15.78 -11.94
CA SER A 278 -24.36 14.45 -12.53
C SER A 278 -23.17 13.98 -13.40
N ALA A 279 -22.14 14.81 -13.55
CA ALA A 279 -21.03 14.54 -14.47
C ALA A 279 -19.80 14.03 -13.72
N TRP A 280 -19.28 12.88 -14.15
CA TRP A 280 -18.02 12.31 -13.71
C TRP A 280 -16.87 12.77 -14.61
N THR A 281 -15.71 13.03 -14.00
CA THR A 281 -14.49 13.41 -14.73
C THR A 281 -13.83 12.22 -15.43
N GLY A 282 -14.09 11.01 -14.94
CA GLY A 282 -13.36 9.80 -15.29
C GLY A 282 -12.19 9.53 -14.36
N TRP A 283 -11.72 8.27 -14.38
CA TRP A 283 -10.65 7.81 -13.50
C TRP A 283 -9.30 8.38 -13.93
N ASP A 284 -8.69 9.17 -13.06
CA ASP A 284 -7.39 9.80 -13.27
C ASP A 284 -6.34 9.23 -12.30
N ARG A 285 -5.19 8.81 -12.85
CA ARG A 285 -3.99 8.37 -12.11
C ARG A 285 -2.98 9.50 -11.92
N ALA A 286 -2.93 10.45 -12.85
CA ALA A 286 -1.82 11.38 -12.99
C ALA A 286 -1.70 12.34 -11.80
N SER A 287 -2.80 12.56 -11.08
CA SER A 287 -2.85 13.41 -9.90
C SER A 287 -2.45 12.71 -8.58
N LEU A 288 -2.42 11.38 -8.54
CA LEU A 288 -2.18 10.56 -7.33
C LEU A 288 -1.10 9.48 -7.58
N TYR A 289 -0.05 9.87 -8.30
CA TYR A 289 1.04 8.97 -8.68
C TYR A 289 1.87 8.52 -7.47
N ILE A 290 2.40 7.29 -7.54
CA ILE A 290 3.38 6.76 -6.58
C ILE A 290 4.61 7.67 -6.53
N GLY A 291 4.81 8.42 -5.44
CA GLY A 291 6.02 9.24 -5.28
C GLY A 291 7.30 8.39 -5.38
N THR A 292 8.43 9.00 -5.78
CA THR A 292 9.75 8.36 -5.78
C THR A 292 10.08 7.77 -4.40
N GLY A 293 10.33 6.46 -4.31
CA GLY A 293 10.69 5.75 -3.07
C GLY A 293 9.58 4.90 -2.44
N ASN A 294 8.40 4.78 -3.07
CA ASN A 294 7.32 3.90 -2.65
C ASN A 294 7.28 2.63 -3.53
N THR A 295 7.19 1.45 -2.91
CA THR A 295 7.12 0.12 -3.56
C THR A 295 5.70 -0.29 -3.95
N GLY A 296 4.77 0.67 -4.06
CA GLY A 296 3.36 0.46 -4.36
C GLY A 296 2.46 0.59 -3.13
N PHE A 297 1.29 1.19 -3.31
CA PHE A 297 0.27 1.26 -2.26
C PHE A 297 -0.50 -0.05 -2.14
N LEU A 298 -1.02 -0.33 -0.94
CA LEU A 298 -1.79 -1.53 -0.62
C LEU A 298 -3.08 -1.18 0.11
N GLY A 299 -4.09 -2.03 -0.07
CA GLY A 299 -5.38 -1.97 0.63
C GLY A 299 -6.21 -0.71 0.36
N THR A 300 -7.18 -0.48 1.23
CA THR A 300 -8.20 0.56 1.13
C THR A 300 -7.66 1.92 1.58
N PRO A 301 -7.75 2.97 0.75
CA PRO A 301 -7.45 4.32 1.20
C PRO A 301 -8.41 4.81 2.29
N ALA A 302 -7.97 5.76 3.11
CA ALA A 302 -8.84 6.54 3.99
C ALA A 302 -8.84 8.00 3.56
N ALA A 303 -10.02 8.58 3.38
CA ALA A 303 -10.16 9.96 2.93
C ALA A 303 -11.07 10.75 3.89
N VAL A 304 -10.66 11.96 4.24
CA VAL A 304 -11.45 12.91 5.04
C VAL A 304 -11.29 14.32 4.49
N VAL A 305 -12.19 15.23 4.84
CA VAL A 305 -12.04 16.66 4.53
C VAL A 305 -11.27 17.32 5.67
N ASP A 306 -10.10 17.90 5.37
CA ASP A 306 -9.31 18.67 6.34
C ASP A 306 -10.07 19.96 6.69
N PRO A 307 -10.52 20.14 7.95
CA PRO A 307 -11.34 21.29 8.33
C PRO A 307 -10.57 22.61 8.26
N ALA A 308 -9.23 22.59 8.26
CA ALA A 308 -8.42 23.79 8.10
C ALA A 308 -8.47 24.33 6.66
N THR A 309 -8.61 23.44 5.67
CA THR A 309 -8.53 23.80 4.24
C THR A 309 -9.88 23.69 3.53
N GLY A 310 -10.83 22.94 4.08
CA GLY A 310 -12.09 22.58 3.43
C GLY A 310 -11.89 21.67 2.21
N ARG A 311 -10.77 20.93 2.16
CA ARG A 311 -10.39 20.07 1.02
C ARG A 311 -10.01 18.66 1.49
N PRO A 312 -10.13 17.65 0.62
CA PRO A 312 -9.73 16.28 0.93
C PRO A 312 -8.26 16.15 1.32
N ILE A 313 -8.02 15.23 2.23
CA ILE A 313 -6.73 14.61 2.51
C ILE A 313 -6.93 13.11 2.48
N LEU A 314 -6.04 12.43 1.76
CA LEU A 314 -6.06 11.00 1.51
C LEU A 314 -4.91 10.34 2.27
N PHE A 315 -5.16 9.17 2.85
CA PHE A 315 -4.17 8.35 3.54
C PHE A 315 -4.15 6.95 2.95
N VAL A 316 -2.97 6.41 2.69
CA VAL A 316 -2.82 5.08 2.08
C VAL A 316 -1.61 4.39 2.67
N ARG A 317 -1.70 3.08 2.95
CA ARG A 317 -0.52 2.31 3.34
C ARG A 317 0.28 1.89 2.11
N SER A 318 1.59 1.80 2.28
CA SER A 318 2.53 1.31 1.29
C SER A 318 2.98 -0.11 1.64
N ALA A 319 3.43 -0.85 0.63
CA ALA A 319 4.11 -2.13 0.80
C ALA A 319 5.38 -2.03 1.67
N ASN A 320 5.95 -0.82 1.82
CA ASN A 320 7.02 -0.56 2.78
C ASN A 320 6.54 -0.47 4.25
N SER A 321 5.27 -0.76 4.53
CA SER A 321 4.63 -0.70 5.85
C SER A 321 4.53 0.70 6.47
N GLY A 322 4.68 1.76 5.66
CA GLY A 322 4.42 3.15 6.02
C GLY A 322 3.04 3.62 5.60
N VAL A 323 2.57 4.71 6.19
CA VAL A 323 1.35 5.43 5.76
C VAL A 323 1.76 6.74 5.11
N TYR A 324 1.20 7.02 3.95
CA TYR A 324 1.43 8.22 3.15
C TYR A 324 0.17 9.08 3.13
N GLU A 325 0.36 10.39 3.09
CA GLU A 325 -0.68 11.38 2.86
C GLU A 325 -0.55 12.01 1.48
N ASP A 326 -1.67 12.37 0.86
CA ASP A 326 -1.73 13.36 -0.19
C ASP A 326 -2.89 14.31 0.12
N ALA A 327 -2.69 15.62 -0.03
CA ALA A 327 -3.68 16.63 0.30
C ALA A 327 -4.06 17.45 -0.95
N LEU A 328 -5.36 17.64 -1.16
CA LEU A 328 -5.83 18.49 -2.23
C LEU A 328 -5.57 19.95 -1.89
N THR A 329 -4.79 20.63 -2.74
CA THR A 329 -4.51 22.06 -2.65
C THR A 329 -5.34 22.85 -3.68
N PRO A 330 -5.33 24.19 -3.64
CA PRO A 330 -5.95 25.00 -4.70
C PRO A 330 -5.40 24.76 -6.11
N THR A 331 -4.18 24.25 -6.24
CA THR A 331 -3.49 24.04 -7.52
C THR A 331 -3.41 22.57 -7.94
N GLY A 332 -4.02 21.66 -7.18
CA GLY A 332 -3.96 20.21 -7.41
C GLY A 332 -3.53 19.44 -6.17
N TRP A 333 -3.38 18.13 -6.29
CA TRP A 333 -2.85 17.28 -5.22
C TRP A 333 -1.38 17.61 -4.94
N SER A 334 -1.00 17.51 -3.68
CA SER A 334 0.36 17.80 -3.22
C SER A 334 1.39 16.77 -3.69
N GLY A 335 0.93 15.57 -4.06
CA GLY A 335 1.75 14.39 -4.25
C GLY A 335 1.95 13.66 -2.93
N PHE A 336 2.01 12.32 -3.00
CA PHE A 336 2.15 11.49 -1.81
C PHE A 336 3.46 11.75 -1.06
N ALA A 337 3.35 11.99 0.24
CA ALA A 337 4.46 12.09 1.18
C ALA A 337 4.21 11.20 2.39
N ALA A 338 5.26 10.65 3.00
CA ALA A 338 5.10 9.89 4.23
C ALA A 338 4.53 10.78 5.34
N VAL A 339 3.54 10.29 6.08
CA VAL A 339 2.95 11.03 7.21
C VAL A 339 4.05 11.32 8.24
N ALA A 340 4.29 12.61 8.51
CA ALA A 340 5.48 13.08 9.22
C ALA A 340 5.56 12.63 10.69
N GLY A 341 6.79 12.49 11.18
CA GLY A 341 7.10 12.27 12.61
C GLY A 341 7.53 10.86 13.02
N GLY A 342 8.18 10.12 12.10
CA GLY A 342 9.07 9.02 12.49
C GLY A 342 9.07 7.82 11.54
N THR A 343 10.20 7.61 10.87
CA THR A 343 10.59 6.41 10.12
C THR A 343 11.12 5.30 11.05
N GLY A 344 10.59 5.19 12.28
CA GLY A 344 11.01 4.18 13.25
C GLY A 344 9.93 3.12 13.44
N ASP A 345 10.08 1.98 12.78
CA ASP A 345 9.45 0.69 13.10
C ASP A 345 7.99 0.70 13.56
N ASN A 346 7.05 0.98 12.67
CA ASN A 346 5.66 0.66 12.97
C ASN A 346 5.11 -0.53 12.19
N GLY A 347 5.76 -0.98 11.11
CA GLY A 347 5.37 -2.21 10.41
C GLY A 347 3.85 -2.30 10.22
N PHE A 348 3.23 -1.22 9.73
CA PHE A 348 1.78 -1.13 9.58
C PHE A 348 1.31 -2.17 8.57
N THR A 349 0.42 -3.06 9.00
CA THR A 349 -0.07 -4.19 8.19
C THR A 349 -1.54 -4.08 7.85
N PHE A 350 -2.25 -3.10 8.41
CA PHE A 350 -3.67 -2.87 8.16
C PHE A 350 -3.89 -1.47 7.59
N ASP A 351 -5.04 -1.25 6.97
CA ASP A 351 -5.34 0.01 6.32
C ASP A 351 -5.43 1.14 7.35
N PRO A 352 -5.10 2.38 6.96
CA PRO A 352 -5.28 3.51 7.83
C PRO A 352 -6.78 3.81 8.03
N ALA A 353 -7.10 4.41 9.16
CA ALA A 353 -8.38 5.07 9.39
C ALA A 353 -8.13 6.54 9.71
N ALA A 354 -9.02 7.44 9.28
CA ALA A 354 -8.84 8.86 9.53
C ALA A 354 -10.14 9.51 10.02
N VAL A 355 -10.01 10.53 10.86
CA VAL A 355 -11.12 11.35 11.33
C VAL A 355 -10.73 12.82 11.37
N ALA A 356 -11.59 13.67 10.83
CA ALA A 356 -11.48 15.12 10.89
C ALA A 356 -12.40 15.66 12.00
N TYR A 357 -11.90 16.60 12.82
CA TYR A 357 -12.68 17.17 13.92
C TYR A 357 -12.18 18.55 14.35
N GLY A 358 -13.03 19.25 15.10
CA GLY A 358 -12.80 20.65 15.43
C GLY A 358 -12.65 21.51 14.17
N THR A 359 -11.88 22.58 14.27
CA THR A 359 -11.71 23.51 13.15
C THR A 359 -10.45 23.25 12.33
N GLN A 360 -9.53 22.41 12.81
CA GLN A 360 -8.17 22.31 12.24
C GLN A 360 -7.51 20.94 12.41
N LYS A 361 -8.24 19.91 12.88
CA LYS A 361 -7.60 18.64 13.25
C LYS A 361 -8.01 17.50 12.33
N VAL A 362 -7.01 16.71 11.95
CA VAL A 362 -7.15 15.40 11.32
C VAL A 362 -6.31 14.42 12.10
N THR A 363 -6.90 13.34 12.60
CA THR A 363 -6.15 12.23 13.21
C THR A 363 -6.21 11.02 12.31
N VAL A 364 -5.05 10.45 11.99
CA VAL A 364 -4.91 9.16 11.31
C VAL A 364 -4.51 8.09 12.33
N LEU A 365 -5.06 6.90 12.17
CA LEU A 365 -4.73 5.71 12.93
C LEU A 365 -4.18 4.65 11.99
N ALA A 366 -3.23 3.87 12.49
CA ALA A 366 -2.75 2.68 11.80
C ALA A 366 -2.38 1.58 12.79
N ALA A 367 -2.69 0.34 12.44
CA ALA A 367 -2.39 -0.84 13.23
C ALA A 367 -1.17 -1.60 12.68
N SER A 368 -0.29 -2.01 13.58
CA SER A 368 0.99 -2.67 13.28
C SER A 368 0.91 -4.19 13.37
N LYS A 369 1.89 -4.87 12.76
CA LYS A 369 2.08 -6.33 12.89
C LYS A 369 2.21 -6.82 14.34
N ASN A 370 2.72 -5.97 15.24
CA ASN A 370 2.86 -6.30 16.65
C ASN A 370 1.55 -6.14 17.46
N GLY A 371 0.44 -5.82 16.78
CA GLY A 371 -0.88 -5.68 17.37
C GLY A 371 -1.08 -4.39 18.17
N SER A 372 -0.29 -3.36 17.89
CA SER A 372 -0.47 -2.02 18.47
C SER A 372 -1.22 -1.12 17.49
N VAL A 373 -1.99 -0.17 18.01
CA VAL A 373 -2.55 0.95 17.24
C VAL A 373 -1.74 2.18 17.57
N TYR A 374 -1.42 2.96 16.54
CA TYR A 374 -0.76 4.24 16.63
C TYR A 374 -1.70 5.32 16.09
N GLN A 375 -1.63 6.51 16.66
CA GLN A 375 -2.28 7.70 16.12
C GLN A 375 -1.27 8.77 15.77
N ASN A 376 -1.58 9.61 14.79
CA ASN A 376 -0.85 10.83 14.50
C ASN A 376 -1.89 11.91 14.19
N THR A 377 -1.75 13.09 14.80
CA THR A 377 -2.73 14.17 14.65
C THR A 377 -2.08 15.37 13.97
N LYS A 378 -2.63 15.74 12.82
CA LYS A 378 -2.37 16.99 12.14
C LYS A 378 -3.19 18.10 12.78
N THR A 379 -2.55 19.21 13.16
CA THR A 379 -3.20 20.45 13.60
C THR A 379 -2.75 21.58 12.70
N GLY A 380 -3.65 22.07 11.84
CA GLY A 380 -3.28 22.99 10.77
C GLY A 380 -2.33 22.29 9.80
N SER A 381 -1.06 22.71 9.75
CA SER A 381 -0.03 22.11 8.90
C SER A 381 0.97 21.21 9.64
N THR A 382 0.80 21.02 10.95
CA THR A 382 1.82 20.35 11.80
C THR A 382 1.32 18.99 12.29
N TRP A 383 2.13 17.95 12.10
CA TRP A 383 1.90 16.61 12.63
C TRP A 383 2.50 16.45 14.04
N SER A 384 1.79 15.74 14.91
CA SER A 384 2.25 15.42 16.27
C SER A 384 3.37 14.37 16.30
N GLY A 385 3.48 13.56 15.24
CA GLY A 385 4.25 12.32 15.22
C GLY A 385 3.43 11.11 15.67
N TRP A 386 3.89 9.93 15.29
CA TRP A 386 3.22 8.67 15.59
C TRP A 386 3.34 8.36 17.08
N ASP A 387 2.20 8.21 17.74
CA ASP A 387 2.09 7.96 19.17
C ASP A 387 1.14 6.80 19.43
N LYS A 388 1.66 5.75 20.08
CA LYS A 388 0.82 4.73 20.67
C LYS A 388 0.58 4.97 22.16
N ALA A 389 1.53 5.55 22.89
CA ALA A 389 1.51 5.61 24.34
C ALA A 389 0.28 6.35 24.87
N SER A 390 -0.15 7.43 24.19
CA SER A 390 -1.38 8.12 24.60
C SER A 390 -2.64 7.25 24.49
N LEU A 391 -2.67 6.23 23.63
CA LEU A 391 -3.81 5.34 23.45
C LEU A 391 -3.90 4.24 24.53
N TYR A 392 -2.81 3.96 25.25
CA TYR A 392 -2.72 2.85 26.20
C TYR A 392 -2.55 3.37 27.63
N THR A 393 -3.65 3.78 28.26
CA THR A 393 -3.66 4.16 29.68
C THR A 393 -3.88 2.91 30.54
N GLY A 394 -2.85 2.48 31.30
CA GLY A 394 -2.91 1.28 32.16
C GLY A 394 -2.26 0.03 31.53
N THR A 395 -2.57 -1.17 32.03
CA THR A 395 -2.01 -2.46 31.54
C THR A 395 -2.68 -3.00 30.26
N GLY A 396 -3.37 -2.15 29.50
CA GLY A 396 -4.31 -2.56 28.46
C GLY A 396 -3.69 -3.11 27.16
N ASN A 397 -4.02 -4.36 26.86
CA ASN A 397 -4.04 -5.08 25.58
C ASN A 397 -3.17 -4.58 24.40
N SER A 398 -2.06 -5.28 24.15
CA SER A 398 -1.47 -5.45 22.82
C SER A 398 -2.13 -6.65 22.12
N GLY A 399 -2.35 -6.59 20.81
CA GLY A 399 -2.96 -7.68 20.04
C GLY A 399 -4.19 -7.28 19.25
N PHE A 400 -4.24 -6.02 18.80
CA PHE A 400 -5.23 -5.57 17.83
C PHE A 400 -4.92 -6.13 16.45
N VAL A 401 -5.98 -6.49 15.73
CA VAL A 401 -5.93 -7.06 14.40
C VAL A 401 -6.93 -6.30 13.56
N GLY A 402 -6.53 -5.92 12.36
CA GLY A 402 -7.42 -5.23 11.44
C GLY A 402 -7.35 -3.71 11.43
N THR A 403 -8.11 -3.17 10.50
CA THR A 403 -8.29 -1.75 10.21
C THR A 403 -9.19 -1.12 11.29
N PRO A 404 -8.75 -0.04 11.96
CA PRO A 404 -9.61 0.69 12.88
C PRO A 404 -10.80 1.37 12.18
N ALA A 405 -11.81 1.74 12.94
CA ALA A 405 -12.82 2.73 12.55
C ALA A 405 -12.73 3.95 13.46
N ALA A 406 -12.97 5.14 12.90
CA ALA A 406 -12.93 6.39 13.64
C ALA A 406 -14.07 7.31 13.21
N VAL A 407 -14.79 7.86 14.19
CA VAL A 407 -15.85 8.85 13.98
C VAL A 407 -15.76 9.93 15.06
N VAL A 408 -16.41 11.06 14.85
CA VAL A 408 -16.59 12.08 15.88
C VAL A 408 -17.84 11.75 16.68
N ASP A 409 -17.72 11.58 18.00
CA ASP A 409 -18.87 11.41 18.88
C ASP A 409 -19.62 12.76 18.99
N PRO A 410 -20.86 12.87 18.47
CA PRO A 410 -21.58 14.14 18.45
C PRO A 410 -21.82 14.73 19.84
N GLY A 411 -21.89 13.89 20.88
CA GLY A 411 -22.11 14.34 22.25
C GLY A 411 -20.90 15.04 22.87
N SER A 412 -19.69 14.75 22.38
CA SER A 412 -18.45 15.37 22.85
C SER A 412 -17.78 16.31 21.85
N GLY A 413 -18.08 16.15 20.56
CA GLY A 413 -17.36 16.80 19.47
C GLY A 413 -15.92 16.28 19.30
N LEU A 414 -15.58 15.16 19.94
CA LEU A 414 -14.25 14.56 19.93
C LEU A 414 -14.27 13.15 19.31
N PRO A 415 -13.14 12.68 18.77
CA PRO A 415 -13.03 11.35 18.19
C PRO A 415 -13.31 10.20 19.18
N ILE A 416 -13.93 9.15 18.65
CA ILE A 416 -13.99 7.81 19.23
C ILE A 416 -13.49 6.79 18.21
N PHE A 417 -12.65 5.88 18.66
CA PHE A 417 -12.01 4.85 17.85
C PHE A 417 -12.55 3.48 18.19
N PHE A 418 -12.64 2.61 17.19
CA PHE A 418 -12.98 1.21 17.32
C PHE A 418 -11.93 0.35 16.63
N VAL A 419 -11.56 -0.77 17.24
CA VAL A 419 -10.60 -1.71 16.66
C VAL A 419 -10.92 -3.12 17.11
N ARG A 420 -10.69 -4.11 16.23
CA ARG A 420 -10.83 -5.52 16.57
C ARG A 420 -9.56 -6.04 17.23
N SER A 421 -9.71 -6.93 18.21
CA SER A 421 -8.59 -7.64 18.85
C SER A 421 -8.54 -9.09 18.40
N GLY A 422 -7.37 -9.74 18.54
CA GLY A 422 -7.18 -11.15 18.21
C GLY A 422 -8.06 -12.12 19.01
N ASN A 423 -8.77 -11.64 20.03
CA ASN A 423 -9.85 -12.37 20.70
C ASN A 423 -11.22 -12.24 20.02
N ASN A 424 -11.27 -11.69 18.80
CA ASN A 424 -12.48 -11.44 18.01
C ASN A 424 -13.51 -10.54 18.70
N SER A 425 -13.10 -9.67 19.62
CA SER A 425 -13.96 -8.64 20.22
C SER A 425 -13.58 -7.25 19.72
N LEU A 426 -14.55 -6.32 19.73
CA LEU A 426 -14.32 -4.91 19.42
C LEU A 426 -13.98 -4.13 20.68
N TYR A 427 -12.98 -3.26 20.57
CA TYR A 427 -12.52 -2.34 21.60
C TYR A 427 -12.75 -0.91 21.14
N GLN A 428 -13.07 -0.03 22.08
CA GLN A 428 -13.23 1.40 21.89
C GLN A 428 -12.16 2.20 22.63
N ASN A 429 -11.86 3.41 22.15
CA ASN A 429 -11.07 4.41 22.87
C ASN A 429 -11.60 5.80 22.53
N SER A 430 -11.97 6.60 23.53
CA SER A 430 -12.58 7.92 23.32
C SER A 430 -11.60 9.03 23.68
N LEU A 431 -11.52 10.07 22.85
CA LEU A 431 -10.77 11.28 23.20
C LEU A 431 -11.62 12.14 24.14
N THR A 432 -10.99 12.62 25.21
CA THR A 432 -11.59 13.56 26.16
C THR A 432 -10.78 14.85 26.21
N GLY A 433 -11.26 15.85 26.94
CA GLY A 433 -10.53 17.11 27.16
C GLY A 433 -9.18 16.92 27.88
N THR A 434 -8.93 15.78 28.51
CA THR A 434 -7.70 15.48 29.25
C THR A 434 -6.83 14.39 28.61
N GLY A 435 -7.25 13.82 27.46
CA GLY A 435 -6.55 12.73 26.79
C GLY A 435 -7.47 11.55 26.46
N TRP A 436 -6.88 10.46 25.99
CA TRP A 436 -7.60 9.23 25.65
C TRP A 436 -8.03 8.44 26.89
N THR A 437 -9.15 7.75 26.81
CA THR A 437 -9.65 6.88 27.89
C THR A 437 -8.85 5.59 28.08
N GLY A 438 -8.05 5.23 27.09
CA GLY A 438 -7.48 3.89 26.96
C GLY A 438 -8.44 2.94 26.24
N PHE A 439 -7.89 1.92 25.59
CA PHE A 439 -8.71 0.89 24.95
C PHE A 439 -9.46 0.03 25.97
N ALA A 440 -10.78 -0.03 25.82
CA ALA A 440 -11.66 -0.88 26.60
C ALA A 440 -12.61 -1.64 25.66
N ALA A 441 -13.06 -2.84 26.05
CA ALA A 441 -14.04 -3.57 25.26
C ALA A 441 -15.32 -2.74 25.07
N VAL A 442 -15.92 -2.78 23.87
CA VAL A 442 -17.24 -2.18 23.64
C VAL A 442 -18.25 -2.89 24.54
N ALA A 443 -18.97 -2.13 25.37
CA ALA A 443 -19.87 -2.68 26.38
C ALA A 443 -21.10 -3.36 25.74
N GLY A 444 -21.64 -4.40 26.39
CA GLY A 444 -22.85 -5.10 25.90
C GLY A 444 -22.84 -6.63 25.94
N GLY A 445 -21.76 -7.27 26.39
CA GLY A 445 -21.67 -8.74 26.54
C GLY A 445 -21.43 -9.53 25.23
N THR A 446 -21.36 -10.86 25.33
CA THR A 446 -21.00 -11.81 24.25
C THR A 446 -22.20 -12.28 23.41
N GLY A 447 -23.18 -11.40 23.13
CA GLY A 447 -24.34 -11.77 22.30
C GLY A 447 -23.98 -12.17 20.85
N ASN A 448 -22.75 -11.86 20.44
CA ASN A 448 -22.14 -12.27 19.18
C ASN A 448 -21.27 -13.54 19.36
N SER A 449 -21.00 -14.23 18.26
CA SER A 449 -20.19 -15.45 18.21
C SER A 449 -18.70 -15.15 17.94
N GLY A 450 -18.23 -13.95 18.27
CA GLY A 450 -16.94 -13.40 17.87
C GLY A 450 -16.99 -12.75 16.50
N PHE A 451 -16.40 -11.57 16.36
CA PHE A 451 -16.32 -10.81 15.13
C PHE A 451 -15.26 -11.35 14.20
N THR A 452 -15.67 -11.63 12.96
CA THR A 452 -14.76 -12.03 11.88
C THR A 452 -14.29 -10.83 11.09
N THR A 453 -15.05 -9.72 11.13
CA THR A 453 -14.71 -8.52 10.38
C THR A 453 -14.20 -7.39 11.27
N ASP A 454 -13.41 -6.51 10.67
CA ASP A 454 -13.09 -5.21 11.24
C ASP A 454 -14.35 -4.38 11.55
N PRO A 455 -14.29 -3.40 12.47
CA PRO A 455 -15.43 -2.56 12.78
C PRO A 455 -15.70 -1.55 11.67
N GLY A 456 -16.96 -1.19 11.49
CA GLY A 456 -17.36 0.10 10.94
C GLY A 456 -18.18 0.86 11.98
N ALA A 457 -18.27 2.18 11.80
CA ALA A 457 -19.02 3.04 12.70
C ALA A 457 -19.60 4.23 11.96
N VAL A 458 -20.74 4.72 12.45
CA VAL A 458 -21.40 5.94 11.97
C VAL A 458 -21.85 6.80 13.14
N ALA A 459 -21.69 8.11 12.98
CA ALA A 459 -22.17 9.11 13.93
C ALA A 459 -23.37 9.84 13.33
N TYR A 460 -24.46 9.96 14.08
CA TYR A 460 -25.68 10.62 13.64
C TYR A 460 -26.49 11.09 14.85
N GLY A 461 -27.28 12.16 14.69
CA GLY A 461 -27.99 12.75 15.83
C GLY A 461 -27.06 13.05 17.00
N ASN A 462 -27.30 12.41 18.14
CA ASN A 462 -26.45 12.52 19.35
C ASN A 462 -25.84 11.16 19.74
N SER A 463 -25.60 10.29 18.75
CA SER A 463 -25.26 8.89 18.95
C SER A 463 -24.17 8.43 17.99
N VAL A 464 -23.53 7.31 18.36
CA VAL A 464 -22.58 6.57 17.54
C VAL A 464 -23.05 5.12 17.49
N ASP A 465 -23.23 4.56 16.30
CA ASP A 465 -23.48 3.12 16.13
C ASP A 465 -22.21 2.45 15.58
N VAL A 466 -21.83 1.31 16.15
CA VAL A 466 -20.69 0.50 15.71
C VAL A 466 -21.19 -0.86 15.28
N TYR A 467 -20.68 -1.37 14.17
CA TYR A 467 -21.15 -2.59 13.54
C TYR A 467 -20.00 -3.45 13.03
N ALA A 468 -20.23 -4.76 12.99
CA ALA A 468 -19.33 -5.75 12.41
C ALA A 468 -20.07 -7.05 12.14
N VAL A 469 -19.51 -7.89 11.28
CA VAL A 469 -20.04 -9.24 11.02
C VAL A 469 -19.38 -10.25 11.96
N SER A 470 -20.20 -11.12 12.53
CA SER A 470 -19.77 -12.20 13.42
C SER A 470 -19.57 -13.52 12.66
N SER A 471 -18.91 -14.49 13.27
CA SER A 471 -18.65 -15.84 12.73
C SER A 471 -19.89 -16.63 12.31
N ASN A 472 -21.07 -16.19 12.72
CA ASN A 472 -22.37 -16.71 12.27
C ASN A 472 -22.92 -15.98 11.03
N SER A 473 -22.07 -15.21 10.32
CA SER A 473 -22.38 -14.43 9.13
C SER A 473 -23.55 -13.45 9.31
N SER A 474 -23.76 -12.97 10.53
CA SER A 474 -24.77 -11.95 10.85
C SER A 474 -24.10 -10.63 11.20
N VAL A 475 -24.74 -9.52 10.85
CA VAL A 475 -24.30 -8.20 11.28
C VAL A 475 -24.73 -8.03 12.73
N TYR A 476 -23.85 -7.50 13.56
CA TYR A 476 -24.21 -7.00 14.86
C TYR A 476 -23.89 -5.53 14.91
N HIS A 477 -24.75 -4.78 15.57
CA HIS A 477 -24.56 -3.36 15.79
C HIS A 477 -24.84 -3.02 17.27
N ASN A 478 -24.33 -1.88 17.73
CA ASN A 478 -24.44 -1.47 19.13
C ASN A 478 -24.42 0.05 19.20
N LEU A 479 -25.49 0.63 19.75
CA LEU A 479 -25.70 2.07 19.75
C LEU A 479 -25.18 2.69 21.05
N LYS A 480 -24.25 3.63 20.93
CA LYS A 480 -23.82 4.52 22.01
C LYS A 480 -24.67 5.79 21.99
N THR A 481 -25.31 6.10 23.11
CA THR A 481 -26.00 7.38 23.35
C THR A 481 -25.51 7.96 24.67
N GLY A 482 -24.92 9.16 24.61
CA GLY A 482 -24.15 9.68 25.75
C GLY A 482 -23.04 8.70 26.14
N SER A 483 -22.98 8.27 27.40
CA SER A 483 -22.00 7.29 27.89
C SER A 483 -22.51 5.84 27.91
N SER A 484 -23.75 5.60 27.49
CA SER A 484 -24.41 4.30 27.58
C SER A 484 -24.41 3.57 26.25
N TRP A 485 -24.24 2.26 26.30
CA TRP A 485 -24.34 1.35 25.15
C TRP A 485 -25.65 0.56 25.22
N SER A 486 -26.33 0.38 24.09
CA SER A 486 -27.56 -0.42 24.00
C SER A 486 -27.33 -1.90 24.27
N GLY A 487 -26.11 -2.38 24.04
CA GLY A 487 -25.81 -3.80 23.90
C GLY A 487 -25.87 -4.25 22.44
N TRP A 488 -25.21 -5.37 22.14
CA TRP A 488 -25.14 -5.92 20.79
C TRP A 488 -26.49 -6.45 20.34
N THR A 489 -27.02 -5.86 19.27
CA THR A 489 -28.22 -6.33 18.60
C THR A 489 -27.83 -7.01 17.31
N LYS A 490 -28.41 -8.19 17.07
CA LYS A 490 -28.17 -8.99 15.88
C LYS A 490 -29.13 -8.54 14.79
N ASP A 491 -28.60 -8.30 13.60
CA ASP A 491 -29.36 -8.25 12.37
C ASP A 491 -28.86 -9.33 11.39
N SER A 492 -29.78 -10.05 10.78
CA SER A 492 -29.47 -11.16 9.90
C SER A 492 -30.47 -11.23 8.76
N LEU A 493 -29.99 -11.66 7.59
CA LEU A 493 -30.86 -12.04 6.49
C LEU A 493 -31.84 -13.11 6.97
N GLY A 494 -33.11 -12.98 6.58
CA GLY A 494 -34.13 -13.97 6.88
C GLY A 494 -33.72 -15.39 6.43
N ALA A 495 -34.17 -16.41 7.17
CA ALA A 495 -33.95 -17.80 6.80
C ALA A 495 -34.55 -18.10 5.41
N GLY A 496 -33.84 -18.86 4.58
CA GLY A 496 -34.31 -19.29 3.25
C GLY A 496 -33.99 -18.34 2.08
N THR A 497 -33.20 -17.29 2.30
CA THR A 497 -32.81 -16.31 1.26
C THR A 497 -31.72 -16.80 0.31
N GLY A 498 -31.05 -17.93 0.58
CA GLY A 498 -30.00 -18.49 -0.30
C GLY A 498 -28.68 -17.72 -0.34
N ASN A 499 -28.52 -16.68 0.49
CA ASN A 499 -27.43 -15.70 0.40
C ASN A 499 -26.20 -16.01 1.28
N GLY A 500 -26.20 -17.13 2.01
CA GLY A 500 -25.09 -17.60 2.85
C GLY A 500 -24.69 -16.69 4.04
N GLY A 501 -25.37 -15.56 4.24
CA GLY A 501 -25.09 -14.56 5.27
C GLY A 501 -24.20 -13.41 4.76
N PHE A 502 -23.74 -12.57 5.68
CA PHE A 502 -22.93 -11.38 5.40
C PHE A 502 -21.43 -11.66 5.47
N THR A 503 -20.66 -10.86 4.73
CA THR A 503 -19.20 -10.85 4.65
C THR A 503 -18.70 -9.42 4.48
N GLY A 504 -17.46 -9.17 4.91
CA GLY A 504 -16.87 -7.84 4.97
C GLY A 504 -17.50 -6.90 6.00
N VAL A 505 -16.78 -5.83 6.33
CA VAL A 505 -17.23 -4.70 7.13
C VAL A 505 -18.43 -4.07 6.43
N PRO A 506 -19.58 -3.95 7.11
CA PRO A 506 -20.67 -3.12 6.61
C PRO A 506 -20.21 -1.67 6.41
N ALA A 507 -20.95 -0.89 5.64
CA ALA A 507 -20.74 0.55 5.54
C ALA A 507 -22.03 1.26 5.91
N ALA A 508 -21.96 2.46 6.49
CA ALA A 508 -23.15 3.24 6.80
C ALA A 508 -22.96 4.70 6.41
N GLY A 509 -24.03 5.31 5.94
CA GLY A 509 -24.11 6.74 5.66
C GLY A 509 -25.33 7.35 6.33
N VAL A 510 -25.31 8.66 6.50
CA VAL A 510 -26.43 9.40 7.09
C VAL A 510 -27.22 10.06 5.98
N ASN A 511 -28.51 9.78 5.93
CA ASN A 511 -29.44 10.59 5.16
C ASN A 511 -29.61 11.92 5.91
N ALA A 512 -29.02 12.99 5.38
CA ALA A 512 -28.99 14.27 6.07
C ALA A 512 -30.37 14.94 6.17
N GLY A 513 -31.30 14.60 5.28
CA GLY A 513 -32.70 15.07 5.37
C GLY A 513 -33.46 14.48 6.55
N LEU A 514 -33.15 13.23 6.93
CA LEU A 514 -33.79 12.53 8.05
C LEU A 514 -32.94 12.54 9.34
N ASN A 515 -31.63 12.80 9.21
CA ASN A 515 -30.63 12.61 10.26
C ASN A 515 -30.63 11.19 10.83
N LEU A 516 -30.86 10.21 9.95
CA LEU A 516 -30.91 8.79 10.28
C LEU A 516 -29.91 8.02 9.40
N PRO A 517 -29.24 6.99 9.96
CA PRO A 517 -28.28 6.20 9.22
C PRO A 517 -28.98 5.12 8.37
N GLU A 518 -28.27 4.72 7.32
CA GLU A 518 -28.58 3.54 6.52
C GLU A 518 -27.34 2.65 6.49
N LEU A 519 -27.54 1.35 6.69
CA LEU A 519 -26.48 0.35 6.82
C LEU A 519 -26.49 -0.57 5.60
N PHE A 520 -25.34 -0.69 4.96
CA PHE A 520 -25.11 -1.50 3.76
C PHE A 520 -24.22 -2.68 4.12
N ALA A 521 -24.63 -3.88 3.76
CA ALA A 521 -23.87 -5.10 4.03
C ALA A 521 -23.78 -5.97 2.78
N LEU A 522 -22.58 -6.48 2.50
CA LEU A 522 -22.32 -7.42 1.41
C LEU A 522 -22.62 -8.84 1.89
N SER A 523 -23.36 -9.61 1.10
CA SER A 523 -23.59 -11.03 1.35
C SER A 523 -22.55 -11.91 0.65
N THR A 524 -22.42 -13.15 1.12
CA THR A 524 -21.43 -14.12 0.59
C THR A 524 -21.65 -14.50 -0.87
N ASN A 525 -22.85 -14.28 -1.42
CA ASN A 525 -23.14 -14.45 -2.86
C ASN A 525 -22.88 -13.17 -3.69
N GLY A 526 -22.26 -12.15 -3.09
CA GLY A 526 -21.85 -10.92 -3.75
C GLY A 526 -22.98 -9.94 -4.02
N SER A 527 -24.06 -9.98 -3.24
CA SER A 527 -25.17 -9.01 -3.30
C SER A 527 -25.10 -8.02 -2.14
N VAL A 528 -25.55 -6.79 -2.36
CA VAL A 528 -25.60 -5.77 -1.29
C VAL A 528 -27.01 -5.70 -0.72
N TYR A 529 -27.13 -5.60 0.61
CA TYR A 529 -28.38 -5.37 1.31
C TYR A 529 -28.32 -4.04 2.05
N VAL A 530 -29.45 -3.36 2.16
CA VAL A 530 -29.60 -2.14 2.95
C VAL A 530 -30.59 -2.37 4.08
N ASP A 531 -30.25 -1.89 5.26
CA ASP A 531 -31.17 -1.69 6.37
C ASP A 531 -31.26 -0.19 6.67
N GLN A 532 -32.48 0.28 6.92
CA GLN A 532 -32.79 1.68 7.16
C GLN A 532 -33.20 1.87 8.61
N ASN A 533 -32.66 2.91 9.24
CA ASN A 533 -33.09 3.30 10.58
C ASN A 533 -34.33 4.20 10.49
N ASN A 534 -35.33 3.96 11.34
CA ASN A 534 -36.60 4.70 11.36
C ASN A 534 -36.71 5.67 12.56
N GLY A 535 -35.64 5.86 13.33
CA GLY A 535 -35.60 6.70 14.53
C GLY A 535 -36.00 5.99 15.82
N ALA A 536 -36.74 4.88 15.74
CA ALA A 536 -36.97 3.97 16.88
C ALA A 536 -35.95 2.80 16.89
N GLY A 537 -35.34 2.51 15.74
CA GLY A 537 -34.33 1.47 15.57
C GLY A 537 -34.15 1.10 14.10
N TRP A 538 -33.38 0.04 13.88
CA TRP A 538 -33.17 -0.59 12.59
C TRP A 538 -34.39 -1.42 12.18
N ASN A 539 -34.74 -1.39 10.89
CA ASN A 539 -35.89 -2.14 10.37
C ASN A 539 -35.58 -3.64 10.18
N GLY A 540 -34.29 -3.98 10.14
CA GLY A 540 -33.77 -5.28 9.73
C GLY A 540 -33.57 -5.33 8.22
N PHE A 541 -32.55 -6.07 7.79
CA PHE A 541 -32.31 -6.28 6.36
C PHE A 541 -33.51 -6.93 5.67
N GLY A 542 -33.99 -6.29 4.60
CA GLY A 542 -35.06 -6.81 3.75
C GLY A 542 -34.68 -8.13 3.05
N SER A 543 -35.69 -8.83 2.53
CA SER A 543 -35.48 -10.11 1.80
C SER A 543 -34.85 -9.93 0.42
N ASN A 544 -34.83 -8.71 -0.11
CA ASN A 544 -34.34 -8.39 -1.44
C ASN A 544 -33.04 -7.60 -1.35
N ALA A 545 -32.08 -7.95 -2.20
CA ALA A 545 -30.88 -7.15 -2.38
C ALA A 545 -31.22 -5.74 -2.90
N LEU A 546 -30.34 -4.80 -2.58
CA LEU A 546 -30.32 -3.46 -3.15
C LEU A 546 -30.03 -3.56 -4.66
N GLY A 547 -30.97 -3.10 -5.47
CA GLY A 547 -30.92 -3.24 -6.94
C GLY A 547 -31.21 -4.67 -7.42
N GLY A 548 -31.98 -4.81 -8.50
CA GLY A 548 -32.27 -6.11 -9.10
C GLY A 548 -31.06 -6.70 -9.84
N GLY A 549 -30.81 -8.01 -9.71
CA GLY A 549 -29.73 -8.70 -10.43
C GLY A 549 -28.31 -8.37 -9.94
N ASN A 550 -28.20 -7.81 -8.75
CA ASN A 550 -26.98 -7.23 -8.22
C ASN A 550 -26.07 -8.28 -7.56
N THR A 551 -25.33 -9.04 -8.37
CA THR A 551 -24.38 -10.07 -7.92
C THR A 551 -22.99 -9.80 -8.48
N GLY A 552 -21.94 -10.29 -7.80
CA GLY A 552 -20.56 -10.15 -8.25
C GLY A 552 -19.80 -9.00 -7.58
N PHE A 553 -20.27 -8.52 -6.43
CA PHE A 553 -19.48 -7.69 -5.53
C PHE A 553 -18.67 -8.53 -4.56
N VAL A 554 -17.53 -7.99 -4.11
CA VAL A 554 -16.56 -8.73 -3.31
C VAL A 554 -16.07 -7.89 -2.14
N ALA A 555 -15.88 -8.54 -0.99
CA ALA A 555 -15.03 -8.01 0.06
C ALA A 555 -13.60 -8.27 -0.35
N GLN A 556 -12.75 -7.23 -0.35
CA GLN A 556 -11.31 -7.43 -0.42
C GLN A 556 -10.84 -8.02 0.89
#